data_AF-Q2NV03-F1
#
_entry.id   AF-Q2NV03-F1
#
_cell.length_a   1.000
_cell.length_b   1.000
_cell.length_c   1.000
_cell.angle_alpha   90.00
_cell.angle_beta   90.00
_cell.angle_gamma   90.00
#
_symmetry.space_group_name_H-M   'P 1'
#
loop_
_entity.id
_entity.type
_entity.pdbx_description
1 polymer ?
#
loop_
_entity_poly.entity_id
_entity_poly.type
_entity_poly.pdbx_seq_one_letter_code
_entity_poly.pdbx_strand_id
1 'polypeptide(L)'
;MNPELRNRLIKATAGGAIALATVLIQWHKGVRYTPYRDSGGVLSVCYGHTGSDIIPGKRYSAAECQSLLDSDLKAAMAVVDANVTVPLTESQKAALASFAYNVGSGAF
;
A
#
# COMPACT_ATOMS: atom_id res chain seq x y z
N MET A 1 -15.87 -2.64 -11.40
CA MET A 1 -15.29 -1.95 -10.23
C MET A 1 -16.42 -1.45 -9.34
N ASN A 2 -16.30 -1.64 -8.03
CA ASN A 2 -17.25 -1.13 -7.04
C ASN A 2 -17.44 0.41 -7.20
N PRO A 3 -18.67 0.95 -7.19
CA PRO A 3 -18.91 2.38 -7.38
C PRO A 3 -18.26 3.29 -6.32
N GLU A 4 -18.18 2.83 -5.07
CA GLU A 4 -17.52 3.59 -4.00
C GLU A 4 -16.02 3.69 -4.25
N LEU A 5 -15.36 2.57 -4.58
CA LEU A 5 -13.95 2.55 -4.94
C LEU A 5 -13.70 3.46 -6.15
N ARG A 6 -14.55 3.41 -7.17
CA ARG A 6 -14.47 4.31 -8.34
C ARG A 6 -14.47 5.77 -7.91
N ASN A 7 -15.40 6.17 -7.03
CA ASN A 7 -15.52 7.55 -6.58
C ASN A 7 -14.32 8.00 -5.74
N ARG A 8 -13.76 7.12 -4.90
CA ARG A 8 -12.53 7.41 -4.15
C ARG A 8 -11.33 7.61 -5.08
N LEU A 9 -11.19 6.78 -6.11
CA LEU A 9 -10.14 6.92 -7.12
C LEU A 9 -10.27 8.21 -7.92
N ILE A 10 -11.48 8.57 -8.35
CA ILE A 10 -11.73 9.85 -9.05
C ILE A 10 -11.25 11.03 -8.19
N LYS A 11 -11.57 11.04 -6.89
CA LYS A 11 -11.11 12.10 -5.97
C LYS A 11 -9.59 12.13 -5.79
N ALA A 12 -8.92 10.98 -5.90
CA ALA A 12 -7.47 10.86 -5.73
C ALA A 12 -6.66 11.20 -6.99
N THR A 13 -7.30 11.33 -8.16
CA THR A 13 -6.59 11.57 -9.44
C THR A 13 -5.66 12.78 -9.42
N ALA A 14 -6.02 13.86 -8.71
CA ALA A 14 -5.19 15.06 -8.60
C ALA A 14 -3.84 14.81 -7.91
N GLY A 15 -3.72 13.75 -7.11
CA GLY A 15 -2.48 13.35 -6.44
C GLY A 15 -1.63 12.32 -7.21
N GLY A 16 -2.00 12.01 -8.46
CA GLY A 16 -1.25 11.09 -9.32
C GLY A 16 -1.21 9.64 -8.82
N ALA A 17 -0.20 8.89 -9.26
CA ALA A 17 -0.06 7.46 -9.03
C ALA A 17 0.03 7.10 -7.55
N ILE A 18 0.69 7.94 -6.74
CA ILE A 18 0.83 7.72 -5.29
C ILE A 18 -0.54 7.75 -4.62
N ALA A 19 -1.33 8.80 -4.86
CA ALA A 19 -2.65 8.93 -4.25
C ALA A 19 -3.62 7.81 -4.71
N LEU A 20 -3.57 7.43 -5.98
CA LEU A 20 -4.34 6.32 -6.52
C LEU A 20 -3.92 4.98 -5.87
N ALA A 21 -2.62 4.71 -5.75
CA ALA A 21 -2.11 3.50 -5.12
C ALA A 21 -2.48 3.43 -3.63
N THR A 22 -2.39 4.55 -2.91
CA THR A 22 -2.86 4.66 -1.52
C THR A 22 -4.33 4.24 -1.40
N VAL A 23 -5.22 4.74 -2.26
CA VAL A 23 -6.64 4.34 -2.26
C VAL A 23 -6.80 2.85 -2.53
N LEU A 24 -6.07 2.30 -3.50
CA LEU A 24 -6.12 0.87 -3.83
C LEU A 24 -5.64 -0.01 -2.66
N ILE A 25 -4.53 0.35 -2.02
CA ILE A 25 -3.97 -0.41 -0.90
C ILE A 25 -4.93 -0.37 0.29
N GLN A 26 -5.41 0.81 0.68
CA GLN A 26 -6.35 0.96 1.80
C GLN A 26 -7.64 0.16 1.55
N TRP A 27 -8.15 0.17 0.31
CA TRP A 27 -9.36 -0.58 -0.06
C TRP A 27 -9.16 -2.09 0.05
N HIS A 28 -8.05 -2.64 -0.46
CA HIS A 28 -7.85 -4.09 -0.52
C HIS A 28 -7.29 -4.69 0.77
N LYS A 29 -6.44 -3.97 1.51
CA LYS A 29 -5.79 -4.48 2.73
C LYS A 29 -6.66 -4.28 3.97
N GLY A 30 -7.44 -3.20 4.02
CA GLY A 30 -8.04 -2.73 5.27
C GLY A 30 -6.97 -2.30 6.28
N VAL A 31 -7.40 -1.90 7.49
CA VAL A 31 -6.49 -1.38 8.53
C VAL A 31 -6.64 -2.15 9.85
N ARG A 32 -5.52 -2.48 10.48
CA ARG A 32 -5.48 -2.98 11.86
C ARG A 32 -4.48 -2.19 12.70
N TYR A 33 -4.98 -1.41 13.64
CA TYR A 33 -4.17 -0.49 14.45
C TYR A 33 -3.31 -1.16 15.53
N THR A 34 -3.55 -2.43 15.83
CA THR A 34 -2.77 -3.20 16.79
C THR A 34 -2.06 -4.33 16.06
N PRO A 35 -0.76 -4.56 16.31
CA PRO A 35 -0.01 -5.64 15.69
C PRO A 35 -0.70 -6.99 15.84
N TYR A 36 -0.69 -7.76 14.77
CA TYR A 36 -1.30 -9.08 14.68
C TYR A 36 -0.40 -10.01 13.86
N ARG A 37 -0.58 -11.32 14.03
CA ARG A 37 0.03 -12.30 13.13
C ARG A 37 -0.90 -12.48 11.93
N ASP A 38 -0.38 -12.27 10.72
CA ASP A 38 -1.13 -12.56 9.50
C ASP A 38 -1.22 -14.07 9.24
N SER A 39 -1.83 -14.45 8.11
CA SER A 39 -1.99 -15.87 7.72
C SER A 39 -0.67 -16.59 7.47
N GLY A 40 0.42 -15.86 7.20
CA GLY A 40 1.77 -16.41 7.07
C GLY A 40 2.55 -16.46 8.40
N GLY A 41 1.94 -16.02 9.51
CA GLY A 41 2.61 -15.94 10.80
C GLY A 41 3.58 -14.75 10.94
N VAL A 42 3.57 -13.80 10.01
CA VAL A 42 4.41 -12.59 10.09
C VAL A 42 3.71 -11.56 10.98
N LEU A 43 4.50 -10.86 11.81
CA LEU A 43 3.96 -9.78 12.64
C LEU A 43 3.70 -8.57 11.75
N SER A 44 2.45 -8.13 11.71
CA SER A 44 1.96 -7.14 10.77
C SER A 44 1.08 -6.09 11.49
N VAL A 45 1.03 -4.86 10.98
CA VAL A 45 0.20 -3.78 11.53
C VAL A 45 -0.29 -2.84 10.42
N CYS A 46 -1.23 -1.95 10.74
CA CYS A 46 -1.77 -0.94 9.84
C CYS A 46 -2.33 -1.55 8.56
N TYR A 47 -1.86 -1.10 7.39
CA TYR A 47 -2.29 -1.59 6.07
C TYR A 47 -1.52 -2.82 5.59
N GLY A 48 -1.03 -3.63 6.53
CA GLY A 48 -0.20 -4.81 6.24
C GLY A 48 1.30 -4.52 6.26
N HIS A 49 1.73 -3.46 6.95
CA HIS A 49 3.14 -3.17 7.18
C HIS A 49 3.77 -4.30 8.00
N THR A 50 4.97 -4.71 7.59
CA THR A 50 5.82 -5.72 8.25
C THR A 50 7.22 -5.15 8.44
N GLY A 51 7.83 -5.37 9.60
CA GLY A 51 9.16 -4.85 9.87
C GLY A 51 9.61 -5.09 11.30
N SER A 52 10.92 -4.95 11.53
CA SER A 52 11.50 -5.03 12.89
C SER A 52 11.17 -3.82 13.76
N ASP A 53 10.65 -2.74 13.16
CA ASP A 53 10.21 -1.51 13.81
C ASP A 53 8.79 -1.60 14.40
N ILE A 54 8.09 -2.73 14.19
CA ILE A 54 6.79 -2.99 14.82
C ILE A 54 6.98 -3.21 16.32
N ILE A 55 6.25 -2.42 17.13
CA ILE A 55 6.26 -2.51 18.60
C ILE A 55 5.10 -3.41 19.06
N PRO A 56 5.35 -4.63 19.58
CA PRO A 56 4.29 -5.52 20.04
C PRO A 56 3.40 -4.89 21.12
N GLY A 57 2.09 -5.08 21.02
CA GLY A 57 1.11 -4.54 21.97
C GLY A 57 0.81 -3.04 21.83
N LYS A 58 1.57 -2.28 21.04
CA LYS A 58 1.27 -0.88 20.75
C LYS A 58 -0.01 -0.76 19.92
N ARG A 59 -0.87 0.23 20.25
CA ARG A 59 -1.92 0.69 19.34
C ARG A 59 -1.39 1.89 18.55
N TYR A 60 -1.26 1.72 17.24
CA TYR A 60 -0.85 2.76 16.30
C TYR A 60 -2.01 3.71 16.01
N SER A 61 -1.71 4.99 15.84
CA SER A 61 -2.64 6.01 15.39
C SER A 61 -2.84 5.96 13.86
N ALA A 62 -3.88 6.62 13.37
CA ALA A 62 -4.11 6.75 11.93
C ALA A 62 -2.94 7.46 11.21
N ALA A 63 -2.33 8.47 11.85
CA ALA A 63 -1.18 9.18 11.29
C ALA A 63 0.06 8.28 11.20
N GLU A 64 0.33 7.46 12.23
CA GLU A 64 1.43 6.50 12.18
C GLU A 64 1.19 5.43 11.10
N CYS A 65 -0.04 4.93 10.98
CA CYS A 65 -0.37 3.99 9.91
C CYS A 65 -0.25 4.59 8.50
N GLN A 66 -0.57 5.87 8.35
CA GLN A 66 -0.37 6.56 7.08
C GLN A 66 1.12 6.74 6.78
N SER A 67 1.94 7.10 7.77
CA SER A 67 3.39 7.23 7.61
C SER A 67 4.05 5.90 7.19
N LEU A 68 3.64 4.79 7.82
CA LEU A 68 4.11 3.45 7.43
C LEU A 68 3.67 3.12 6.00
N LEU A 69 2.42 3.41 5.63
CA LEU A 69 1.92 3.21 4.27
C LEU A 69 2.72 4.01 3.25
N ASP A 70 3.02 5.28 3.52
CA ASP A 70 3.77 6.14 2.61
C ASP A 70 5.19 5.60 2.38
N SER A 71 5.84 5.10 3.44
CA SER A 71 7.16 4.47 3.36
C SER A 71 7.12 3.17 2.54
N ASP A 72 6.20 2.26 2.85
CA ASP A 72 6.08 0.98 2.15
C ASP A 72 5.66 1.17 0.69
N LEU A 73 4.76 2.12 0.40
CA LEU A 73 4.36 2.46 -0.95
C LEU A 73 5.52 3.02 -1.75
N LYS A 74 6.41 3.82 -1.15
CA LYS A 74 7.63 4.28 -1.82
C LYS A 74 8.52 3.11 -2.24
N ALA A 75 8.66 2.08 -1.40
CA ALA A 75 9.39 0.87 -1.76
C ALA A 75 8.70 0.12 -2.92
N ALA A 76 7.38 -0.03 -2.89
CA ALA A 76 6.63 -0.65 -3.97
C ALA A 76 6.75 0.12 -5.31
N MET A 77 6.70 1.45 -5.26
CA MET A 77 6.90 2.30 -6.44
C MET A 77 8.30 2.13 -7.03
N ALA A 78 9.34 2.03 -6.19
CA ALA A 78 10.70 1.78 -6.64
C ALA A 78 10.85 0.43 -7.34
N VAL A 79 10.13 -0.60 -6.89
CA VAL A 79 10.08 -1.91 -7.57
C VAL A 79 9.47 -1.79 -8.97
N VAL A 80 8.37 -1.05 -9.12
CA VAL A 80 7.76 -0.80 -10.43
C VAL A 80 8.73 -0.04 -11.33
N ASP A 81 9.32 1.03 -10.83
CA ASP A 81 10.23 1.89 -11.60
C ASP A 81 11.52 1.15 -12.03
N ALA A 82 11.98 0.19 -11.23
CA ALA A 82 13.16 -0.61 -11.58
C ALA A 82 12.90 -1.67 -12.66
N ASN A 83 11.67 -2.19 -12.74
CA ASN A 83 11.35 -3.34 -13.60
C ASN A 83 10.51 -2.99 -14.84
N VAL A 84 9.78 -1.87 -14.83
CA VAL A 84 8.96 -1.44 -15.97
C VAL A 84 9.63 -0.30 -16.70
N THR A 85 10.16 -0.60 -17.89
CA THR A 85 10.98 0.32 -18.69
C THR A 85 10.20 1.05 -19.78
N VAL A 86 8.89 0.79 -19.88
CA VAL A 86 8.00 1.46 -20.84
C VAL A 86 7.18 2.55 -20.14
N PRO A 87 6.75 3.61 -20.86
CA PRO A 87 5.90 4.63 -20.28
C PRO A 87 4.62 4.04 -19.69
N LEU A 88 4.28 4.45 -18.47
CA LEU A 88 3.05 4.08 -17.78
C LEU A 88 2.17 5.31 -17.58
N THR A 89 0.87 5.13 -17.70
CA THR A 89 -0.09 6.10 -17.15
C THR A 89 -0.07 6.03 -15.62
N GLU A 90 -0.47 7.13 -14.96
CA GLU A 90 -0.54 7.19 -13.49
C GLU A 90 -1.40 6.06 -12.89
N SER A 91 -2.51 5.70 -13.55
CA SER A 91 -3.38 4.61 -13.09
C SER A 91 -2.73 3.23 -13.24
N GLN A 92 -1.98 2.99 -14.31
CA GLN A 92 -1.23 1.74 -14.48
C GLN A 92 -0.11 1.64 -13.44
N LYS A 93 0.66 2.71 -13.24
CA LYS A 93 1.71 2.76 -12.21
C LYS A 93 1.13 2.51 -10.82
N ALA A 94 0.00 3.15 -10.49
CA ALA A 94 -0.69 2.94 -9.23
C ALA A 94 -1.15 1.50 -9.02
N ALA A 95 -1.73 0.88 -10.06
CA ALA A 95 -2.18 -0.51 -10.01
C ALA A 95 -1.01 -1.47 -9.82
N LEU A 96 0.09 -1.27 -10.55
CA LEU A 96 1.31 -2.06 -10.42
C LEU A 96 1.97 -1.88 -9.04
N ALA A 97 2.00 -0.66 -8.50
CA ALA A 97 2.52 -0.41 -7.17
C ALA A 97 1.66 -1.08 -6.08
N SER A 98 0.33 -1.02 -6.20
CA SER A 98 -0.56 -1.76 -5.30
C SER A 98 -0.39 -3.27 -5.43
N PHE A 99 -0.06 -3.78 -6.61
CA PHE A 99 0.23 -5.19 -6.82
C PHE A 99 1.58 -5.59 -6.21
N ALA A 100 2.66 -4.85 -6.49
CA ALA A 100 3.98 -5.03 -5.89
C ALA A 100 3.93 -4.98 -4.35
N TYR A 101 3.12 -4.07 -3.78
CA TYR A 101 2.84 -4.01 -2.34
C TYR A 101 2.19 -5.30 -1.82
N ASN A 102 1.35 -5.96 -2.63
CA ASN A 102 0.66 -7.17 -2.23
C ASN A 102 1.56 -8.42 -2.31
N VAL A 103 2.28 -8.59 -3.42
CA VAL A 103 3.05 -9.82 -3.70
C VAL A 103 4.51 -9.75 -3.26
N GLY A 104 5.03 -8.54 -3.01
CA GLY A 104 6.44 -8.31 -2.68
C GLY A 104 7.33 -8.25 -3.91
N SER A 105 8.52 -7.66 -3.75
CA SER A 105 9.46 -7.39 -4.86
C SER A 105 10.01 -8.65 -5.54
N GLY A 106 10.13 -9.77 -4.83
CA GLY A 106 10.65 -11.02 -5.40
C GLY A 106 9.69 -11.73 -6.36
N ALA A 107 8.41 -11.37 -6.32
CA ALA A 107 7.36 -11.97 -7.15
C ALA A 107 6.77 -10.99 -8.19
N PHE A 108 7.18 -9.73 -8.16
CA PHE A 108 6.81 -8.69 -9.11
C PHE A 108 7.71 -8.74 -10.34
#